data_AF-A0A8G0P7G9-F1
#
_entry.id   AF-A0A8G0P7G9-F1
#
_cell.length_a   1.000
_cell.length_b   1.000
_cell.length_c   1.000
_cell.angle_alpha   90.00
_cell.angle_beta   90.00
_cell.angle_gamma   90.00
#
_symmetry.space_group_name_H-M   'P 1'
#
loop_
_entity.id
_entity.type
_entity.pdbx_description
1 polymer ?
#
loop_
_entity_poly.entity_id
_entity_poly.type
_entity_poly.pdbx_seq_one_letter_code
_entity_poly.pdbx_strand_id
1 'polypeptide(L)'
;MTFESTNFHDTKGTIDVDAGGQLTYTLPIALPPGVKSVAPQMNLVYNSGSGNGIAGYGWNLSGLTGIRRCSNTIEKDGAIKGVQLDYSDYYSFNGQRLLLKSGTYGKDGAEYMTEKYSNMRIKSVGDSGGIGPEYWEVTFEDGSQAWYGKGDATTLTEYNISKWKDAKGNYITYSYTKKTNVASISAIEWGGNETLGKTHFNKLTFTYQTRSGLEQGYLSGQEFIRQDLLKCVTVESNGSLFKKYVLEYKSIASTLYEVVAKITEFNSKNEAANPVEFNYEKTNLTVESTDYPYSGDDKVVGDFDGDGVLDYLKYRAPYTECIKYDYEEYPITDQDGNDVGIGHHQICVSSSTIPATLTWYSSYLGSGAKNIQVSYGLPFTLEEFKKV
;
A
#
# COMPACT_ATOMS: atom_id res chain seq x y z
N MET A 1 -21.43 -14.75 -42.79
CA MET A 1 -22.02 -13.99 -41.67
C MET A 1 -21.80 -14.78 -40.40
N THR A 2 -20.77 -14.44 -39.64
CA THR A 2 -20.67 -14.85 -38.24
C THR A 2 -21.65 -13.97 -37.47
N PHE A 3 -22.75 -14.55 -37.00
CA PHE A 3 -23.60 -13.87 -36.05
C PHE A 3 -22.79 -13.68 -34.77
N GLU A 4 -22.46 -12.43 -34.42
CA GLU A 4 -21.99 -12.13 -33.06
C GLU A 4 -23.09 -12.60 -32.12
N SER A 5 -22.77 -13.53 -31.21
CA SER A 5 -23.73 -13.95 -30.21
C SER A 5 -24.07 -12.73 -29.36
N THR A 6 -25.30 -12.23 -29.45
CA THR A 6 -25.76 -11.18 -28.56
C THR A 6 -25.74 -11.73 -27.15
N ASN A 7 -24.77 -11.29 -26.35
CA ASN A 7 -24.69 -11.66 -24.94
C ASN A 7 -25.96 -11.19 -24.22
N PHE A 8 -26.34 -11.90 -23.16
CA PHE A 8 -27.66 -11.76 -22.54
C PHE A 8 -27.82 -10.50 -21.65
N HIS A 9 -26.72 -9.93 -21.15
CA HIS A 9 -26.65 -8.60 -20.51
C HIS A 9 -25.19 -8.11 -20.41
N ASP A 10 -24.99 -6.90 -19.87
CA ASP A 10 -23.65 -6.34 -19.57
C ASP A 10 -23.19 -6.66 -18.15
N THR A 11 -21.90 -6.93 -17.97
CA THR A 11 -21.27 -6.99 -16.65
C THR A 11 -21.17 -5.57 -16.08
N LYS A 12 -21.86 -5.29 -14.97
CA LYS A 12 -21.96 -3.92 -14.40
C LYS A 12 -21.31 -3.80 -13.03
N GLY A 13 -20.39 -2.86 -12.89
CA GLY A 13 -19.87 -2.37 -11.61
C GLY A 13 -20.07 -0.87 -11.45
N THR A 14 -19.64 -0.34 -10.31
CA THR A 14 -19.76 1.09 -9.98
C THR A 14 -18.36 1.71 -9.93
N ILE A 15 -18.18 2.85 -10.60
CA ILE A 15 -16.98 3.69 -10.52
C ILE A 15 -17.23 4.80 -9.51
N ASP A 16 -16.27 5.07 -8.64
CA ASP A 16 -16.32 6.17 -7.68
C ASP A 16 -14.91 6.73 -7.40
N VAL A 17 -14.83 7.92 -6.81
CA VAL A 17 -13.58 8.49 -6.28
C VAL A 17 -13.71 8.59 -4.77
N ASP A 18 -12.81 7.93 -4.05
CA ASP A 18 -12.87 7.95 -2.59
C ASP A 18 -12.42 9.29 -2.00
N ALA A 19 -12.60 9.45 -0.68
CA ALA A 19 -12.22 10.66 0.03
C ALA A 19 -10.69 10.94 0.00
N GLY A 20 -9.88 9.95 -0.38
CA GLY A 20 -8.43 10.07 -0.58
C GLY A 20 -8.05 10.44 -2.02
N GLY A 21 -9.03 10.68 -2.91
CA GLY A 21 -8.79 11.02 -4.31
C GLY A 21 -8.42 9.82 -5.19
N GLN A 22 -8.62 8.59 -4.70
CA GLN A 22 -8.27 7.39 -5.45
C GLN A 22 -9.46 6.93 -6.30
N LEU A 23 -9.19 6.51 -7.53
CA LEU A 23 -10.19 5.91 -8.40
C LEU A 23 -10.52 4.51 -7.87
N THR A 24 -11.81 4.23 -7.69
CA THR A 24 -12.31 2.93 -7.26
C THR A 24 -13.29 2.37 -8.27
N TYR A 25 -13.27 1.04 -8.44
CA TYR A 25 -14.31 0.32 -9.17
C TYR A 25 -14.73 -0.91 -8.39
N THR A 26 -16.03 -1.07 -8.17
CA THR A 26 -16.60 -2.19 -7.41
C THR A 26 -17.54 -3.01 -8.30
N LEU A 27 -17.24 -4.29 -8.45
CA LEU A 27 -18.09 -5.29 -9.10
C LEU A 27 -18.61 -6.28 -8.04
N PRO A 28 -19.88 -6.18 -7.64
CA PRO A 28 -20.49 -7.12 -6.70
C PRO A 28 -20.56 -8.53 -7.28
N ILE A 29 -20.22 -9.53 -6.46
CA ILE A 29 -20.45 -10.93 -6.80
C ILE A 29 -21.89 -11.26 -6.43
N ALA A 30 -22.73 -11.53 -7.42
CA ALA A 30 -24.13 -11.86 -7.18
C ALA A 30 -24.26 -13.22 -6.48
N LEU A 31 -25.10 -13.28 -5.45
CA LEU A 31 -25.28 -14.46 -4.61
C LEU A 31 -26.72 -14.98 -4.66
N PRO A 32 -26.93 -16.31 -4.64
CA PRO A 32 -28.26 -16.87 -4.44
C PRO A 32 -28.80 -16.51 -3.05
N PRO A 33 -30.13 -16.45 -2.89
CA PRO A 33 -30.73 -16.19 -1.57
C PRO A 33 -30.26 -17.24 -0.55
N GLY A 34 -29.95 -16.76 0.66
CA GLY A 34 -29.68 -17.60 1.82
C GLY A 34 -30.91 -17.78 2.71
N VAL A 35 -30.78 -18.61 3.76
CA VAL A 35 -31.81 -18.73 4.79
C VAL A 35 -31.87 -17.42 5.59
N LYS A 36 -33.04 -16.77 5.63
CA LYS A 36 -33.26 -15.49 6.32
C LYS A 36 -32.28 -14.38 5.91
N SER A 37 -31.87 -14.35 4.64
CA SER A 37 -30.93 -13.37 4.08
C SER A 37 -29.51 -13.42 4.67
N VAL A 38 -29.13 -14.49 5.36
CA VAL A 38 -27.74 -14.74 5.74
C VAL A 38 -26.96 -15.20 4.51
N ALA A 39 -26.06 -14.35 4.03
CA ALA A 39 -25.13 -14.62 2.95
C ALA A 39 -23.85 -13.81 3.18
N PRO A 40 -22.68 -14.26 2.69
CA PRO A 40 -21.49 -13.43 2.68
C PRO A 40 -21.72 -12.18 1.82
N GLN A 41 -20.93 -11.14 1.98
CA GLN A 41 -20.87 -10.04 1.02
C GLN A 41 -19.51 -10.10 0.36
N MET A 42 -19.44 -10.20 -0.96
CA MET A 42 -18.18 -10.34 -1.70
C MET A 42 -18.20 -9.44 -2.93
N ASN A 43 -17.12 -8.70 -3.17
CA ASN A 43 -16.96 -7.90 -4.38
C ASN A 43 -15.52 -7.98 -4.90
N LEU A 44 -15.38 -7.87 -6.22
CA LEU A 44 -14.11 -7.54 -6.85
C LEU A 44 -13.96 -6.03 -6.84
N VAL A 45 -12.86 -5.54 -6.27
CA VAL A 45 -12.63 -4.11 -6.07
C VAL A 45 -11.29 -3.72 -6.68
N TYR A 46 -11.32 -2.71 -7.52
CA TYR A 46 -10.14 -1.97 -7.96
C TYR A 46 -9.99 -0.70 -7.13
N ASN A 47 -8.77 -0.36 -6.77
CA ASN A 47 -8.40 0.93 -6.20
C ASN A 47 -7.03 1.34 -6.76
N SER A 48 -6.93 2.56 -7.29
CA SER A 48 -5.73 3.04 -7.99
C SER A 48 -4.51 3.21 -7.10
N GLY A 49 -4.69 3.38 -5.79
CA GLY A 49 -3.61 3.44 -4.80
C GLY A 49 -3.19 2.07 -4.24
N SER A 50 -3.88 0.99 -4.62
CA SER A 50 -3.61 -0.35 -4.10
C SER A 50 -2.50 -1.06 -4.88
N GLY A 51 -1.64 -1.76 -4.16
CA GLY A 51 -0.58 -2.59 -4.74
C GLY A 51 -1.08 -3.91 -5.32
N ASN A 52 -0.20 -4.90 -5.36
CA ASN A 52 -0.49 -6.23 -5.91
C ASN A 52 -1.37 -7.06 -4.97
N GLY A 53 -2.67 -7.11 -5.29
CA GLY A 53 -3.68 -7.83 -4.53
C GLY A 53 -3.95 -9.23 -5.05
N ILE A 54 -4.82 -9.98 -4.38
CA ILE A 54 -5.15 -11.38 -4.71
C ILE A 54 -5.68 -11.57 -6.16
N ALA A 55 -6.26 -10.51 -6.72
CA ALA A 55 -6.80 -10.47 -8.08
C ALA A 55 -5.96 -9.59 -9.04
N GLY A 56 -4.70 -9.32 -8.70
CA GLY A 56 -3.76 -8.54 -9.54
C GLY A 56 -3.46 -7.15 -8.99
N TYR A 57 -2.61 -6.40 -9.69
CA TYR A 57 -2.21 -5.06 -9.28
C TYR A 57 -3.40 -4.09 -9.29
N GLY A 58 -3.62 -3.42 -8.15
CA GLY A 58 -4.79 -2.57 -7.91
C GLY A 58 -6.08 -3.34 -7.60
N TRP A 59 -6.12 -4.68 -7.72
CA TRP A 59 -7.34 -5.48 -7.60
C TRP A 59 -7.34 -6.43 -6.41
N ASN A 60 -8.42 -6.39 -5.63
CA ASN A 60 -8.61 -7.22 -4.45
C ASN A 60 -10.04 -7.79 -4.37
N LEU A 61 -10.20 -8.78 -3.48
CA LEU A 61 -11.51 -9.18 -2.99
C LEU A 61 -11.85 -8.36 -1.74
N SER A 62 -13.05 -7.80 -1.69
CA SER A 62 -13.63 -7.22 -0.47
C SER A 62 -14.65 -8.17 0.12
N GLY A 63 -14.90 -8.05 1.44
CA GLY A 63 -15.86 -8.89 2.16
C GLY A 63 -15.25 -9.91 3.13
N LEU A 64 -13.94 -10.09 3.07
CA LEU A 64 -13.19 -10.89 4.03
C LEU A 64 -12.72 -9.99 5.18
N THR A 65 -12.89 -10.47 6.41
CA THR A 65 -12.44 -9.79 7.61
C THR A 65 -11.35 -10.61 8.29
N GLY A 66 -10.54 -9.96 9.12
CA GLY A 66 -9.40 -10.63 9.75
C GLY A 66 -8.87 -9.89 10.96
N ILE A 67 -8.18 -10.64 11.81
CA ILE A 67 -7.28 -10.10 12.83
C ILE A 67 -5.86 -10.28 12.31
N ARG A 68 -5.03 -9.24 12.39
CA ARG A 68 -3.64 -9.28 11.91
C ARG A 68 -2.70 -8.71 12.94
N ARG A 69 -1.47 -9.22 12.97
CA ARG A 69 -0.38 -8.58 13.70
C ARG A 69 -0.15 -7.17 13.15
N CYS A 70 0.19 -6.23 14.02
CA CYS A 70 0.57 -4.88 13.65
C CYS A 70 1.82 -4.43 14.42
N SER A 71 2.59 -3.56 13.78
CA SER A 71 3.82 -2.98 14.30
C SER A 71 3.55 -1.94 15.39
N ASN A 72 4.58 -1.62 16.15
CA ASN A 72 4.59 -0.48 17.04
C ASN A 72 4.68 0.83 16.23
N THR A 73 4.10 1.89 16.75
CA THR A 73 4.22 3.24 16.18
C THR A 73 4.69 4.22 17.26
N ILE A 74 5.36 5.30 16.85
CA ILE A 74 5.78 6.36 17.81
C ILE A 74 4.56 6.90 18.57
N GLU A 75 3.48 7.17 17.85
CA GLU A 75 2.27 7.78 18.40
C GLU A 75 1.60 6.91 19.50
N LYS A 76 1.64 5.59 19.37
CA LYS A 76 0.96 4.66 20.28
C LYS A 76 1.88 4.00 21.29
N ASP A 77 3.15 3.79 20.94
CA ASP A 77 4.10 2.97 21.68
C ASP A 77 5.40 3.70 22.05
N GLY A 78 5.60 4.92 21.57
CA GLY A 78 6.83 5.70 21.79
C GLY A 78 8.05 5.22 20.99
N ALA A 79 7.90 4.20 20.13
CA ALA A 79 8.98 3.68 19.30
C ALA A 79 8.46 3.07 17.99
N ILE A 80 9.31 3.06 16.96
CA ILE A 80 9.07 2.30 15.72
C ILE A 80 9.67 0.91 15.92
N LYS A 81 8.84 -0.12 15.86
CA LYS A 81 9.26 -1.53 15.89
C LYS A 81 8.41 -2.35 14.94
N GLY A 82 9.03 -3.01 13.97
CA GLY A 82 8.33 -3.92 13.06
C GLY A 82 7.81 -5.16 13.78
N VAL A 83 6.91 -5.90 13.13
CA VAL A 83 6.37 -7.17 13.64
C VAL A 83 7.52 -8.18 13.81
N GLN A 84 7.61 -8.81 14.98
CA GLN A 84 8.67 -9.75 15.37
C GLN A 84 8.25 -11.22 15.26
N LEU A 85 6.95 -11.51 15.16
CA LEU A 85 6.35 -12.84 15.24
C LEU A 85 6.45 -13.47 16.64
N ASP A 86 6.31 -12.64 17.67
CA ASP A 86 6.30 -13.05 19.08
C ASP A 86 5.24 -12.29 19.89
N TYR A 87 5.26 -12.43 21.22
CA TYR A 87 4.32 -11.77 22.13
C TYR A 87 4.56 -10.26 22.32
N SER A 88 5.61 -9.69 21.71
CA SER A 88 5.84 -8.24 21.71
C SER A 88 5.06 -7.51 20.61
N ASP A 89 4.42 -8.25 19.71
CA ASP A 89 3.57 -7.69 18.66
C ASP A 89 2.18 -7.33 19.17
N TYR A 90 1.56 -6.37 18.50
CA TYR A 90 0.15 -6.04 18.69
C TYR A 90 -0.72 -6.68 17.63
N TYR A 91 -2.03 -6.68 17.87
CA TYR A 91 -3.05 -7.17 16.94
C TYR A 91 -4.01 -6.04 16.57
N SER A 92 -4.55 -6.12 15.34
CA SER A 92 -5.59 -5.24 14.84
C SER A 92 -6.72 -6.05 14.22
N PHE A 93 -7.96 -5.67 14.50
CA PHE A 93 -9.15 -6.21 13.87
C PHE A 93 -9.62 -5.25 12.78
N ASN A 94 -9.61 -5.71 11.52
CA ASN A 94 -9.97 -4.89 10.34
C ASN A 94 -9.28 -3.50 10.33
N GLY A 95 -8.01 -3.46 10.73
CA GLY A 95 -7.20 -2.24 10.79
C GLY A 95 -7.32 -1.41 12.07
N GLN A 96 -8.24 -1.74 12.99
CA GLN A 96 -8.32 -1.09 14.29
C GLN A 96 -7.53 -1.87 15.33
N ARG A 97 -6.64 -1.20 16.06
CA ARG A 97 -5.80 -1.83 17.07
C ARG A 97 -6.63 -2.40 18.22
N LEU A 98 -6.23 -3.59 18.69
CA LEU A 98 -6.82 -4.26 19.84
C LEU A 98 -6.11 -3.83 21.12
N LEU A 99 -6.89 -3.29 22.05
CA LEU A 99 -6.47 -2.89 23.39
C LEU A 99 -6.89 -3.97 24.39
N LEU A 100 -5.98 -4.34 25.29
CA LEU A 100 -6.25 -5.33 26.33
C LEU A 100 -7.29 -4.80 27.31
N LYS A 101 -8.34 -5.59 27.54
CA LYS A 101 -9.36 -5.34 28.55
C LYS A 101 -9.12 -6.18 29.80
N SER A 102 -8.75 -7.44 29.64
CA SER A 102 -8.44 -8.35 30.75
C SER A 102 -7.54 -9.51 30.30
N GLY A 103 -6.85 -10.15 31.23
CA GLY A 103 -5.88 -11.22 30.96
C GLY A 103 -4.49 -10.71 30.61
N THR A 104 -3.75 -11.44 29.78
CA THR A 104 -2.40 -11.10 29.34
C THR A 104 -2.36 -10.98 27.82
N TYR A 105 -1.78 -9.89 27.29
CA TYR A 105 -1.78 -9.62 25.84
C TYR A 105 -1.25 -10.79 25.01
N GLY A 106 -1.99 -11.16 23.97
CA GLY A 106 -1.72 -12.27 23.06
C GLY A 106 -1.98 -13.67 23.63
N LYS A 107 -2.20 -13.82 24.94
CA LYS A 107 -2.32 -15.14 25.61
C LYS A 107 -3.74 -15.69 25.55
N ASP A 108 -3.85 -17.00 25.77
CA ASP A 108 -5.15 -17.67 25.91
C ASP A 108 -6.03 -16.98 26.95
N GLY A 109 -7.30 -16.79 26.61
CA GLY A 109 -8.30 -16.23 27.49
C GLY A 109 -8.32 -14.71 27.61
N ALA A 110 -7.37 -13.99 27.01
CA ALA A 110 -7.36 -12.53 27.07
C ALA A 110 -8.52 -11.92 26.28
N GLU A 111 -9.09 -10.83 26.81
CA GLU A 111 -10.17 -10.08 26.20
C GLU A 111 -9.70 -8.71 25.72
N TYR A 112 -10.26 -8.25 24.62
CA TYR A 112 -9.86 -7.02 23.95
C TYR A 112 -11.06 -6.16 23.56
N MET A 113 -10.76 -4.89 23.33
CA MET A 113 -11.64 -3.91 22.69
C MET A 113 -10.89 -3.24 21.54
N THR A 114 -11.63 -2.72 20.56
CA THR A 114 -11.06 -1.88 19.51
C THR A 114 -10.72 -0.50 20.05
N GLU A 115 -9.64 0.10 19.55
CA GLU A 115 -9.19 1.46 19.91
C GLU A 115 -10.29 2.52 19.72
N LYS A 116 -11.03 2.45 18.61
CA LYS A 116 -12.34 3.11 18.50
C LYS A 116 -13.35 2.20 19.16
N TYR A 117 -13.78 2.56 20.36
CA TYR A 117 -14.62 1.71 21.19
C TYR A 117 -15.86 1.18 20.44
N SER A 118 -16.12 -0.11 20.60
CA SER A 118 -17.30 -0.81 20.10
C SER A 118 -17.76 -1.84 21.14
N ASN A 119 -19.04 -2.23 21.16
CA ASN A 119 -19.54 -3.18 22.18
C ASN A 119 -19.30 -4.66 21.81
N MET A 120 -18.49 -4.92 20.77
CA MET A 120 -18.09 -6.29 20.45
C MET A 120 -17.12 -6.84 21.49
N ARG A 121 -17.18 -8.16 21.71
CA ARG A 121 -16.28 -8.88 22.62
C ARG A 121 -15.30 -9.68 21.79
N ILE A 122 -14.02 -9.39 21.92
CA ILE A 122 -12.94 -10.06 21.20
C ILE A 122 -12.11 -10.84 22.20
N LYS A 123 -11.89 -12.14 21.95
CA LYS A 123 -11.17 -13.03 22.83
C LYS A 123 -10.11 -13.83 22.06
N SER A 124 -8.90 -13.90 22.58
CA SER A 124 -7.87 -14.82 22.08
C SER A 124 -8.02 -16.19 22.74
N VAL A 125 -7.85 -17.26 21.95
CA VAL A 125 -8.03 -18.64 22.40
C VAL A 125 -6.86 -19.52 21.99
N GLY A 126 -6.40 -20.35 22.92
CA GLY A 126 -5.30 -21.29 22.74
C GLY A 126 -3.93 -20.62 22.69
N ASP A 127 -2.90 -21.45 22.49
CA ASP A 127 -1.52 -21.04 22.25
C ASP A 127 -1.01 -21.78 21.01
N SER A 128 -0.45 -21.03 20.06
CA SER A 128 0.16 -21.55 18.85
C SER A 128 1.68 -21.52 19.03
N GLY A 129 2.22 -22.49 19.77
CA GLY A 129 3.68 -22.69 19.88
C GLY A 129 4.44 -21.51 20.49
N GLY A 130 3.81 -20.78 21.42
CA GLY A 130 4.46 -19.66 22.11
C GLY A 130 4.70 -18.41 21.25
N ILE A 131 4.10 -18.29 20.08
CA ILE A 131 4.19 -17.07 19.26
C ILE A 131 2.92 -16.23 19.27
N GLY A 132 1.77 -16.79 19.66
CA GLY A 132 0.49 -16.08 19.72
C GLY A 132 -0.68 -17.04 19.96
N PRO A 133 -1.93 -16.58 19.88
CA PRO A 133 -3.09 -17.44 20.07
C PRO A 133 -3.30 -18.41 18.90
N GLU A 134 -4.04 -19.49 19.15
CA GLU A 134 -4.41 -20.46 18.10
C GLU A 134 -5.49 -19.88 17.18
N TYR A 135 -6.48 -19.20 17.75
CA TYR A 135 -7.54 -18.53 17.02
C TYR A 135 -8.19 -17.44 17.89
N TRP A 136 -9.14 -16.71 17.31
CA TRP A 136 -9.90 -15.68 18.00
C TRP A 136 -11.40 -15.90 17.88
N GLU A 137 -12.13 -15.49 18.90
CA GLU A 137 -13.58 -15.45 18.91
C GLU A 137 -14.04 -14.00 19.04
N VAL A 138 -15.00 -13.61 18.20
CA VAL A 138 -15.62 -12.28 18.23
C VAL A 138 -17.12 -12.45 18.37
N THR A 139 -17.70 -11.81 19.38
CA THR A 139 -19.16 -11.70 19.53
C THR A 139 -19.57 -10.27 19.26
N PHE A 140 -20.46 -10.08 18.29
CA PHE A 140 -20.96 -8.77 17.87
C PHE A 140 -22.18 -8.34 18.70
N GLU A 141 -22.57 -7.07 18.56
CA GLU A 141 -23.66 -6.46 19.34
C GLU A 141 -25.03 -7.09 19.04
N ASP A 142 -25.22 -7.62 17.83
CA ASP A 142 -26.43 -8.31 17.39
C ASP A 142 -26.52 -9.77 17.88
N GLY A 143 -25.52 -10.23 18.65
CA GLY A 143 -25.41 -11.59 19.15
C GLY A 143 -24.85 -12.60 18.15
N SER A 144 -24.48 -12.16 16.93
CA SER A 144 -23.73 -13.00 16.01
C SER A 144 -22.29 -13.22 16.49
N GLN A 145 -21.68 -14.31 16.03
CA GLN A 145 -20.35 -14.73 16.42
C GLN A 145 -19.50 -15.03 15.18
N ALA A 146 -18.22 -14.66 15.24
CA ALA A 146 -17.23 -15.03 14.25
C ALA A 146 -16.00 -15.67 14.89
N TRP A 147 -15.37 -16.54 14.12
CA TRP A 147 -14.10 -17.18 14.45
C TRP A 147 -13.07 -16.75 13.41
N TYR A 148 -11.87 -16.41 13.89
CA TYR A 148 -10.75 -15.97 13.06
C TYR A 148 -9.54 -16.86 13.30
N GLY A 149 -8.96 -17.39 12.22
CA GLY A 149 -7.91 -18.41 12.27
C GLY A 149 -8.47 -19.84 12.25
N LYS A 150 -7.68 -20.79 12.77
CA LYS A 150 -7.77 -22.25 12.61
C LYS A 150 -7.31 -22.79 11.26
N GLY A 151 -6.44 -23.80 11.29
CA GLY A 151 -5.90 -24.45 10.09
C GLY A 151 -5.27 -23.46 9.10
N ASP A 152 -5.67 -23.54 7.84
CA ASP A 152 -5.15 -22.69 6.76
C ASP A 152 -5.64 -21.24 6.80
N ALA A 153 -6.65 -20.92 7.62
CA ALA A 153 -7.06 -19.53 7.85
C ALA A 153 -6.07 -18.76 8.74
N THR A 154 -5.10 -19.44 9.36
CA THR A 154 -4.04 -18.82 10.19
C THR A 154 -2.72 -18.82 9.46
N THR A 155 -2.14 -17.63 9.27
CA THR A 155 -0.75 -17.43 8.85
C THR A 155 0.07 -16.90 10.03
N LEU A 156 1.36 -16.66 9.82
CA LEU A 156 2.21 -16.06 10.87
C LEU A 156 1.76 -14.63 11.25
N THR A 157 1.13 -13.92 10.32
CA THR A 157 0.75 -12.51 10.48
C THR A 157 -0.75 -12.28 10.56
N GLU A 158 -1.58 -13.26 10.18
CA GLU A 158 -3.02 -13.08 9.98
C GLU A 158 -3.85 -14.25 10.51
N TYR A 159 -5.00 -13.91 11.06
CA TYR A 159 -6.09 -14.80 11.44
C TYR A 159 -7.30 -14.39 10.60
N ASN A 160 -7.48 -15.05 9.47
CA ASN A 160 -8.58 -14.79 8.54
C ASN A 160 -9.89 -15.37 9.09
N ILE A 161 -11.02 -14.74 8.79
CA ILE A 161 -12.33 -15.28 9.19
C ILE A 161 -12.48 -16.72 8.69
N SER A 162 -12.81 -17.65 9.59
CA SER A 162 -13.04 -19.06 9.24
C SER A 162 -14.50 -19.46 9.38
N LYS A 163 -15.26 -18.75 10.21
CA LYS A 163 -16.69 -19.00 10.42
C LYS A 163 -17.41 -17.76 10.91
N TRP A 164 -18.66 -17.61 10.51
CA TRP A 164 -19.62 -16.68 11.09
C TRP A 164 -20.92 -17.42 11.41
N LYS A 165 -21.63 -17.03 12.47
CA LYS A 165 -22.89 -17.64 12.89
C LYS A 165 -23.83 -16.61 13.53
N ASP A 166 -25.09 -16.61 13.14
CA ASP A 166 -26.12 -15.78 13.77
C ASP A 166 -26.68 -16.40 15.07
N ALA A 167 -27.45 -15.63 15.83
CA ALA A 167 -28.10 -16.09 17.06
C ALA A 167 -29.12 -17.24 16.86
N LYS A 168 -29.52 -17.53 15.61
CA LYS A 168 -30.48 -18.59 15.23
C LYS A 168 -29.77 -19.84 14.70
N GLY A 169 -28.44 -19.86 14.68
CA GLY A 169 -27.63 -20.99 14.22
C GLY A 169 -27.36 -21.04 12.71
N ASN A 170 -27.83 -20.07 11.91
CA ASN A 170 -27.45 -19.97 10.50
C ASN A 170 -25.97 -19.57 10.43
N TYR A 171 -25.20 -20.22 9.58
CA TYR A 171 -23.75 -20.06 9.60
C TYR A 171 -23.14 -20.00 8.21
N ILE A 172 -21.94 -19.42 8.16
CA ILE A 172 -21.10 -19.30 6.97
C ILE A 172 -19.73 -19.88 7.35
N THR A 173 -19.16 -20.69 6.45
CA THR A 173 -17.82 -21.28 6.62
C THR A 173 -16.89 -20.76 5.54
N TYR A 174 -15.66 -20.43 5.91
CA TYR A 174 -14.63 -19.89 5.03
C TYR A 174 -13.42 -20.83 5.06
N SER A 175 -13.04 -21.31 3.89
CA SER A 175 -11.95 -22.27 3.70
C SER A 175 -10.82 -21.63 2.92
N TYR A 176 -9.58 -21.95 3.27
CA TYR A 176 -8.38 -21.38 2.69
C TYR A 176 -7.42 -22.48 2.25
N THR A 177 -6.53 -22.14 1.35
CA THR A 177 -5.32 -22.91 1.05
C THR A 177 -4.13 -22.05 1.48
N LYS A 178 -3.27 -22.60 2.33
CA LYS A 178 -2.06 -21.89 2.78
C LYS A 178 -0.80 -22.44 2.09
N LYS A 179 -0.01 -21.55 1.50
CA LYS A 179 1.29 -21.88 0.89
C LYS A 179 2.31 -20.79 1.24
N THR A 180 3.50 -21.19 1.67
CA THR A 180 4.62 -20.29 2.01
C THR A 180 4.15 -19.07 2.82
N ASN A 181 3.49 -19.34 3.95
CA ASN A 181 2.95 -18.35 4.90
C ASN A 181 1.91 -17.35 4.35
N VAL A 182 1.36 -17.57 3.15
CA VAL A 182 0.26 -16.79 2.58
C VAL A 182 -0.99 -17.68 2.48
N ALA A 183 -2.14 -17.16 2.91
CA ALA A 183 -3.43 -17.84 2.80
C ALA A 183 -4.27 -17.25 1.66
N SER A 184 -4.78 -18.13 0.79
CA SER A 184 -5.70 -17.78 -0.29
C SER A 184 -7.07 -18.39 0.01
N ILE A 185 -8.13 -17.57 0.00
CA ILE A 185 -9.51 -18.08 0.19
C ILE A 185 -9.82 -19.09 -0.93
N SER A 186 -10.28 -20.29 -0.61
CA SER A 186 -10.59 -21.33 -1.58
C SER A 186 -12.10 -21.54 -1.75
N ALA A 187 -12.87 -21.44 -0.65
CA ALA A 187 -14.31 -21.53 -0.70
C ALA A 187 -15.01 -20.77 0.43
N ILE A 188 -16.26 -20.34 0.17
CA ILE A 188 -17.18 -19.83 1.19
C ILE A 188 -18.50 -20.58 1.03
N GLU A 189 -19.01 -21.18 2.10
CA GLU A 189 -20.21 -22.01 2.08
C GLU A 189 -21.25 -21.45 3.07
N TRP A 190 -22.52 -21.40 2.65
CA TRP A 190 -23.62 -20.87 3.46
C TRP A 190 -24.98 -21.52 3.13
N GLY A 191 -26.01 -21.10 3.87
CA GLY A 191 -27.37 -21.64 3.77
C GLY A 191 -27.65 -22.77 4.76
N GLY A 192 -26.64 -23.25 5.48
CA GLY A 192 -26.81 -24.24 6.56
C GLY A 192 -27.33 -23.63 7.86
N ASN A 193 -27.73 -24.53 8.78
CA ASN A 193 -28.03 -24.19 10.16
C ASN A 193 -27.39 -25.22 11.11
N GLU A 194 -26.42 -24.77 11.90
CA GLU A 194 -25.58 -25.63 12.74
C GLU A 194 -26.38 -26.24 13.90
N THR A 195 -27.27 -25.46 14.53
CA THR A 195 -28.11 -25.92 15.64
C THR A 195 -29.08 -27.03 15.21
N LEU A 196 -29.57 -26.96 13.97
CA LEU A 196 -30.48 -27.94 13.38
C LEU A 196 -29.76 -29.04 12.58
N GLY A 197 -28.42 -29.05 12.54
CA GLY A 197 -27.62 -30.02 11.77
C GLY A 197 -27.86 -29.97 10.26
N LYS A 198 -28.24 -28.80 9.71
CA LYS A 198 -28.44 -28.59 8.27
C LYS A 198 -27.15 -28.12 7.62
N THR A 199 -26.70 -28.84 6.60
CA THR A 199 -25.50 -28.50 5.83
C THR A 199 -25.74 -27.29 4.92
N HIS A 200 -24.64 -26.69 4.47
CA HIS A 200 -24.66 -25.66 3.44
C HIS A 200 -25.22 -26.21 2.13
N PHE A 201 -25.92 -25.35 1.40
CA PHE A 201 -26.40 -25.65 0.04
C PHE A 201 -25.96 -24.60 -0.98
N ASN A 202 -25.39 -23.48 -0.54
CA ASN A 202 -24.78 -22.48 -1.41
C ASN A 202 -23.27 -22.47 -1.21
N LYS A 203 -22.53 -22.23 -2.30
CA LYS A 203 -21.06 -22.27 -2.30
C LYS A 203 -20.48 -21.23 -3.27
N LEU A 204 -19.45 -20.54 -2.80
CA LEU A 204 -18.51 -19.76 -3.59
C LEU A 204 -17.21 -20.55 -3.68
N THR A 205 -16.69 -20.74 -4.88
CA THR A 205 -15.40 -21.38 -5.11
C THR A 205 -14.47 -20.40 -5.83
N PHE A 206 -13.26 -20.24 -5.30
CA PHE A 206 -12.22 -19.36 -5.85
C PHE A 206 -11.14 -20.24 -6.47
N THR A 207 -10.88 -20.06 -7.77
CA THR A 207 -9.80 -20.77 -8.46
C THR A 207 -8.72 -19.80 -8.89
N TYR A 208 -7.48 -20.27 -8.83
CA TYR A 208 -6.28 -19.46 -9.02
C TYR A 208 -5.43 -20.02 -10.15
N GLN A 209 -4.70 -19.12 -10.80
CA GLN A 209 -3.54 -19.45 -11.60
C GLN A 209 -2.28 -18.97 -10.90
N THR A 210 -1.12 -19.50 -11.30
CA THR A 210 0.17 -19.01 -10.81
C THR A 210 0.48 -17.67 -11.46
N ARG A 211 0.96 -16.71 -10.67
CA ARG A 211 1.47 -15.42 -11.15
C ARG A 211 2.69 -15.62 -12.04
N SER A 212 2.81 -14.77 -13.05
CA SER A 212 4.02 -14.66 -13.86
C SER A 212 5.20 -14.09 -13.07
N GLY A 213 4.93 -13.11 -12.19
CA GLY A 213 5.87 -12.54 -11.23
C GLY A 213 5.55 -12.95 -9.80
N LEU A 214 6.46 -13.71 -9.17
CA LEU A 214 6.33 -14.07 -7.76
C LEU A 214 6.82 -12.92 -6.90
N GLU A 215 6.01 -12.49 -5.94
CA GLU A 215 6.47 -11.58 -4.90
C GLU A 215 6.93 -12.40 -3.70
N GLN A 216 8.20 -12.23 -3.36
CA GLN A 216 8.84 -12.88 -2.23
C GLN A 216 9.24 -11.81 -1.21
N GLY A 217 8.96 -12.07 0.05
CA GLY A 217 9.34 -11.21 1.17
C GLY A 217 9.73 -12.02 2.39
N TYR A 218 10.37 -11.37 3.35
CA TYR A 218 10.76 -11.97 4.60
C TYR A 218 10.27 -11.14 5.78
N LEU A 219 9.80 -11.80 6.83
CA LEU A 219 9.47 -11.19 8.11
C LEU A 219 10.07 -12.03 9.22
N SER A 220 10.96 -11.45 10.02
CA SER A 220 11.72 -12.16 11.06
C SER A 220 12.39 -13.45 10.54
N GLY A 221 12.94 -13.40 9.32
CA GLY A 221 13.59 -14.54 8.66
C GLY A 221 12.62 -15.59 8.09
N GLN A 222 11.31 -15.44 8.29
CA GLN A 222 10.28 -16.31 7.70
C GLN A 222 9.94 -15.83 6.30
N GLU A 223 9.91 -16.75 5.35
CA GLU A 223 9.63 -16.48 3.94
C GLU A 223 8.14 -16.40 3.66
N PHE A 224 7.74 -15.44 2.82
CA PHE A 224 6.39 -15.25 2.31
C PHE A 224 6.44 -15.18 0.80
N ILE A 225 5.66 -16.02 0.11
CA ILE A 225 5.57 -16.00 -1.37
C ILE A 225 4.11 -15.86 -1.80
N ARG A 226 3.81 -14.77 -2.51
CA ARG A 226 2.54 -14.59 -3.21
C ARG A 226 2.64 -15.14 -4.62
N GLN A 227 2.02 -16.30 -4.83
CA GLN A 227 2.00 -16.99 -6.13
C GLN A 227 0.61 -17.14 -6.74
N ASP A 228 -0.46 -17.03 -5.95
CA ASP A 228 -1.82 -17.23 -6.43
C ASP A 228 -2.39 -15.92 -7.02
N LEU A 229 -2.98 -16.01 -8.21
CA LEU A 229 -3.71 -14.95 -8.90
C LEU A 229 -5.13 -15.43 -9.19
N LEU A 230 -6.14 -14.73 -8.67
CA LEU A 230 -7.53 -15.13 -8.79
C LEU A 230 -7.95 -15.20 -10.26
N LYS A 231 -8.36 -16.39 -10.73
CA LYS A 231 -8.77 -16.59 -12.12
C LYS A 231 -10.29 -16.58 -12.26
N CYS A 232 -10.98 -17.22 -11.33
CA CYS A 232 -12.42 -17.40 -11.42
C CYS A 232 -13.07 -17.45 -10.05
N VAL A 233 -14.26 -16.84 -9.95
CA VAL A 233 -15.19 -17.02 -8.83
C VAL A 233 -16.43 -17.71 -9.35
N THR A 234 -16.72 -18.90 -8.84
CA THR A 234 -17.92 -19.66 -9.20
C THR A 234 -18.90 -19.65 -8.03
N VAL A 235 -20.16 -19.33 -8.30
CA VAL A 235 -21.25 -19.31 -7.34
C VAL A 235 -22.21 -20.44 -7.67
N GLU A 236 -22.48 -21.30 -6.71
CA GLU A 236 -23.35 -22.47 -6.84
C GLU A 236 -24.46 -22.43 -5.80
N SER A 237 -25.64 -22.92 -6.19
CA SER A 237 -26.77 -23.16 -5.30
C SER A 237 -27.33 -24.54 -5.55
N ASN A 238 -27.49 -25.33 -4.48
CA ASN A 238 -27.92 -26.73 -4.51
C ASN A 238 -27.12 -27.55 -5.54
N GLY A 239 -25.79 -27.32 -5.60
CA GLY A 239 -24.87 -28.00 -6.52
C GLY A 239 -25.00 -27.58 -7.99
N SER A 240 -25.84 -26.60 -8.32
CA SER A 240 -25.99 -26.07 -9.67
C SER A 240 -25.37 -24.68 -9.80
N LEU A 241 -24.82 -24.37 -10.98
CA LEU A 241 -24.26 -23.06 -11.28
C LEU A 241 -25.33 -21.97 -11.13
N PHE A 242 -25.02 -20.93 -10.35
CA PHE A 242 -25.82 -19.73 -10.23
C PHE A 242 -25.22 -18.59 -11.07
N LYS A 243 -23.94 -18.27 -10.81
CA LYS A 243 -23.17 -17.23 -11.49
C LYS A 243 -21.70 -17.62 -11.53
N LYS A 244 -20.94 -17.06 -12.48
CA LYS A 244 -19.49 -17.24 -12.56
C LYS A 244 -18.83 -15.97 -13.09
N TYR A 245 -17.69 -15.61 -12.52
CA TYR A 245 -16.91 -14.43 -12.88
C TYR A 245 -15.52 -14.87 -13.29
N VAL A 246 -15.13 -14.62 -14.53
CA VAL A 246 -13.81 -14.98 -15.06
C VAL A 246 -12.99 -13.72 -15.25
N LEU A 247 -11.78 -13.72 -14.69
CA LEU A 247 -10.81 -12.62 -14.80
C LEU A 247 -9.75 -13.00 -15.82
N GLU A 248 -9.52 -12.11 -16.78
CA GLU A 248 -8.44 -12.22 -17.76
C GLU A 248 -7.45 -11.08 -17.55
N TYR A 249 -6.17 -11.38 -17.73
CA TYR A 249 -5.06 -10.53 -17.31
C TYR A 249 -4.19 -10.08 -18.47
N LYS A 250 -3.53 -8.94 -18.27
CA LYS A 250 -2.39 -8.50 -19.09
C LYS A 250 -1.23 -8.10 -18.18
N SER A 251 -0.02 -8.35 -18.64
CA SER A 251 1.19 -7.87 -17.95
C SER A 251 1.34 -6.36 -18.12
N ILE A 252 1.79 -5.68 -17.07
CA ILE A 252 2.23 -4.29 -17.15
C ILE A 252 3.65 -4.30 -17.74
N ALA A 253 3.85 -3.60 -18.86
CA ALA A 253 5.13 -3.52 -19.55
C ALA A 253 6.26 -3.09 -18.60
N SER A 254 7.43 -3.73 -18.75
CA SER A 254 8.62 -3.47 -17.93
C SER A 254 8.48 -3.75 -16.42
N THR A 255 7.44 -4.48 -16.00
CA THR A 255 7.28 -4.95 -14.61
C THR A 255 6.96 -6.45 -14.58
N LEU A 256 6.97 -7.03 -13.37
CA LEU A 256 6.55 -8.41 -13.13
C LEU A 256 5.04 -8.54 -12.80
N TYR A 257 4.28 -7.45 -12.93
CA TYR A 257 2.91 -7.38 -12.43
C TYR A 257 1.85 -7.61 -13.50
N GLU A 258 0.75 -8.21 -13.08
CA GLU A 258 -0.43 -8.48 -13.89
C GLU A 258 -1.60 -7.62 -13.40
N VAL A 259 -2.32 -7.02 -14.34
CA VAL A 259 -3.56 -6.26 -14.09
C VAL A 259 -4.72 -6.94 -14.79
N VAL A 260 -5.91 -6.84 -14.20
CA VAL A 260 -7.14 -7.35 -14.83
C VAL A 260 -7.38 -6.56 -16.10
N ALA A 261 -7.34 -7.24 -17.25
CA ALA A 261 -7.68 -6.67 -18.55
C ALA A 261 -9.19 -6.72 -18.79
N LYS A 262 -9.85 -7.76 -18.28
CA LYS A 262 -11.25 -8.04 -18.59
C LYS A 262 -11.89 -8.89 -17.51
N ILE A 263 -13.15 -8.60 -17.19
CA ILE A 263 -13.99 -9.46 -16.35
C ILE A 263 -15.25 -9.84 -17.13
N THR A 264 -15.53 -11.14 -17.19
CA THR A 264 -16.71 -11.68 -17.88
C THR A 264 -17.60 -12.41 -16.87
N GLU A 265 -18.85 -11.97 -16.72
CA GLU A 265 -19.88 -12.68 -15.95
C GLU A 265 -20.55 -13.76 -16.81
N PHE A 266 -20.93 -14.88 -16.19
CA PHE A 266 -21.73 -15.94 -16.80
C PHE A 266 -22.96 -16.26 -15.94
N ASN A 267 -24.07 -16.59 -16.58
CA ASN A 267 -25.31 -16.99 -15.90
C ASN A 267 -25.32 -18.48 -15.48
N SER A 268 -26.46 -18.93 -14.95
CA SER A 268 -26.70 -20.32 -14.52
C SER A 268 -26.67 -21.36 -15.65
N LYS A 269 -26.79 -20.93 -16.91
CA LYS A 269 -26.63 -21.78 -18.11
C LYS A 269 -25.20 -21.75 -18.66
N ASN A 270 -24.28 -21.07 -17.97
CA ASN A 270 -22.90 -20.89 -18.39
C ASN A 270 -22.76 -20.09 -19.71
N GLU A 271 -23.74 -19.22 -20.01
CA GLU A 271 -23.69 -18.28 -21.14
C GLU A 271 -22.98 -16.99 -20.69
N ALA A 272 -22.15 -16.40 -21.55
CA ALA A 272 -21.37 -15.20 -21.24
C ALA A 272 -22.18 -13.89 -21.37
N ALA A 273 -21.94 -12.96 -20.46
CA ALA A 273 -22.39 -11.58 -20.54
C ALA A 273 -21.40 -10.76 -21.40
N ASN A 274 -21.79 -9.54 -21.79
CA ASN A 274 -20.81 -8.60 -22.30
C ASN A 274 -19.79 -8.30 -21.19
N PRO A 275 -18.50 -8.40 -21.50
CA PRO A 275 -17.45 -8.19 -20.53
C PRO A 275 -17.29 -6.71 -20.17
N VAL A 276 -16.70 -6.45 -19.01
CA VAL A 276 -16.11 -5.14 -18.71
C VAL A 276 -14.61 -5.20 -19.00
N GLU A 277 -14.11 -4.23 -19.76
CA GLU A 277 -12.71 -4.13 -20.18
C GLU A 277 -12.00 -2.97 -19.49
N PHE A 278 -10.74 -3.17 -19.13
CA PHE A 278 -9.92 -2.21 -18.39
C PHE A 278 -8.67 -1.84 -19.17
N ASN A 279 -8.52 -0.54 -19.36
CA ASN A 279 -7.34 0.08 -19.96
C ASN A 279 -6.55 0.80 -18.88
N TYR A 280 -5.22 0.69 -18.96
CA TYR A 280 -4.29 1.26 -18.00
C TYR A 280 -3.30 2.10 -18.78
N GLU A 281 -2.85 3.19 -18.17
CA GLU A 281 -1.82 4.03 -18.73
C GLU A 281 -0.54 3.22 -18.94
N LYS A 282 0.15 3.52 -20.05
CA LYS A 282 1.44 2.93 -20.33
C LYS A 282 2.51 3.88 -19.82
N THR A 283 3.46 3.38 -19.05
CA THR A 283 4.67 4.12 -18.75
C THR A 283 5.52 4.21 -20.02
N ASN A 284 5.33 5.29 -20.78
CA ASN A 284 6.27 5.65 -21.84
C ASN A 284 7.47 6.30 -21.17
N LEU A 285 8.58 5.55 -21.03
CA LEU A 285 9.84 6.09 -20.55
C LEU A 285 10.48 6.95 -21.64
N THR A 286 9.91 8.13 -21.89
CA THR A 286 10.61 9.18 -22.63
C THR A 286 11.46 9.92 -21.61
N VAL A 287 12.75 9.56 -21.53
CA VAL A 287 13.69 10.25 -20.64
C VAL A 287 14.08 11.56 -21.32
N GLU A 288 13.42 12.65 -20.92
CA GLU A 288 13.91 13.99 -21.22
C GLU A 288 14.99 14.34 -20.19
N SER A 289 16.26 14.12 -20.54
CA SER A 289 17.39 14.55 -19.70
C SER A 289 17.58 16.05 -19.85
N THR A 290 17.26 16.81 -18.81
CA THR A 290 17.77 18.18 -18.70
C THR A 290 19.07 18.12 -17.90
N ASP A 291 20.20 18.26 -18.59
CA ASP A 291 21.51 18.35 -17.93
C ASP A 291 21.58 19.66 -17.14
N TYR A 292 21.45 19.55 -15.83
CA TYR A 292 21.85 20.60 -14.91
C TYR A 292 23.28 20.31 -14.43
N PRO A 293 24.16 21.31 -14.32
CA PRO A 293 25.55 21.12 -13.87
C PRO A 293 25.56 20.71 -12.38
N TYR A 294 25.47 19.40 -12.16
CA TYR A 294 25.22 18.74 -10.87
C TYR A 294 26.47 18.20 -10.17
N SER A 295 27.67 18.41 -10.71
CA SER A 295 28.90 17.88 -10.11
C SER A 295 29.48 18.84 -9.07
N GLY A 296 29.04 18.72 -7.81
CA GLY A 296 29.69 19.41 -6.69
C GLY A 296 29.33 18.78 -5.36
N ASP A 297 30.33 18.48 -4.53
CA ASP A 297 30.16 17.97 -3.16
C ASP A 297 29.51 18.99 -2.20
N ASP A 298 29.14 20.15 -2.72
CA ASP A 298 28.53 21.26 -2.01
C ASP A 298 26.99 21.26 -2.09
N LYS A 299 26.36 20.16 -2.55
CA LYS A 299 24.91 20.05 -2.72
C LYS A 299 24.32 18.75 -2.21
N VAL A 300 23.09 18.82 -1.66
CA VAL A 300 22.25 17.65 -1.33
C VAL A 300 20.86 17.89 -1.92
N VAL A 301 20.25 16.85 -2.49
CA VAL A 301 18.92 16.87 -3.12
C VAL A 301 17.96 16.03 -2.29
N GLY A 302 16.75 16.53 -2.08
CA GLY A 302 15.71 15.86 -1.29
C GLY A 302 14.43 16.67 -1.29
N ASP A 303 13.34 16.08 -0.81
CA ASP A 303 12.11 16.82 -0.51
C ASP A 303 12.22 17.32 0.95
N PHE A 304 12.67 18.57 1.13
CA PHE A 304 13.03 19.09 2.45
C PHE A 304 11.88 19.81 3.16
N ASP A 305 10.86 20.25 2.42
CA ASP A 305 9.65 20.87 2.98
C ASP A 305 8.41 19.95 2.93
N GLY A 306 8.54 18.78 2.29
CA GLY A 306 7.48 17.77 2.22
C GLY A 306 6.40 18.08 1.18
N ASP A 307 6.69 18.96 0.20
CA ASP A 307 5.74 19.34 -0.85
C ASP A 307 5.60 18.29 -1.98
N GLY A 308 6.41 17.23 -1.94
CA GLY A 308 6.43 16.16 -2.95
C GLY A 308 7.20 16.53 -4.22
N VAL A 309 7.87 17.68 -4.24
CA VAL A 309 8.77 18.14 -5.29
C VAL A 309 10.20 18.08 -4.76
N LEU A 310 11.16 17.74 -5.63
CA LEU A 310 12.55 17.74 -5.22
C LEU A 310 13.09 19.16 -5.07
N ASP A 311 13.72 19.40 -3.92
CA ASP A 311 14.51 20.58 -3.59
C ASP A 311 16.01 20.28 -3.65
N TYR A 312 16.82 21.32 -3.53
CA TYR A 312 18.22 21.13 -3.16
C TYR A 312 18.72 22.16 -2.15
N LEU A 313 19.66 21.70 -1.33
CA LEU A 313 20.44 22.50 -0.40
C LEU A 313 21.84 22.67 -1.00
N LYS A 314 22.35 23.90 -1.02
CA LYS A 314 23.72 24.20 -1.49
C LYS A 314 24.54 24.87 -0.40
N TYR A 315 25.63 24.23 0.00
CA TYR A 315 26.69 24.81 0.79
C TYR A 315 27.49 25.81 -0.05
N ARG A 316 27.77 26.99 0.51
CA ARG A 316 28.72 27.95 -0.05
C ARG A 316 29.84 28.13 0.95
N ALA A 317 31.06 27.81 0.52
CA ALA A 317 32.26 28.02 1.32
C ALA A 317 32.40 29.50 1.70
N PRO A 318 32.99 29.79 2.88
CA PRO A 318 33.26 31.17 3.25
C PRO A 318 34.19 31.80 2.21
N TYR A 319 33.90 33.04 1.83
CA TYR A 319 34.70 33.79 0.88
C TYR A 319 34.91 35.21 1.38
N THR A 320 36.00 35.82 0.93
CA THR A 320 36.29 37.21 1.25
C THR A 320 35.93 38.05 0.04
N GLU A 321 35.02 39.01 0.21
CA GLU A 321 34.67 39.96 -0.83
C GLU A 321 35.27 41.33 -0.52
N CYS A 322 35.68 42.04 -1.58
CA CYS A 322 36.12 43.40 -1.42
C CYS A 322 34.92 44.32 -1.25
N ILE A 323 34.88 45.06 -0.14
CA ILE A 323 33.80 46.01 0.16
C ILE A 323 34.21 47.46 -0.14
N LYS A 324 35.51 47.71 -0.35
CA LYS A 324 36.02 49.02 -0.77
C LYS A 324 37.22 48.85 -1.69
N TYR A 325 37.12 49.45 -2.88
CA TYR A 325 38.20 49.56 -3.83
C TYR A 325 38.84 50.93 -3.78
N ASP A 326 40.12 50.99 -4.15
CA ASP A 326 40.86 52.21 -4.45
C ASP A 326 41.63 52.00 -5.76
N TYR A 327 42.29 53.04 -6.25
CA TYR A 327 43.07 52.98 -7.48
C TYR A 327 44.53 53.35 -7.20
N GLU A 328 45.43 52.43 -7.49
CA GLU A 328 46.86 52.73 -7.52
C GLU A 328 47.25 53.23 -8.91
N GLU A 329 47.92 54.37 -8.93
CA GLU A 329 48.50 54.94 -10.13
C GLU A 329 49.84 54.28 -10.46
N TYR A 330 50.05 53.91 -11.72
CA TYR A 330 51.34 53.43 -12.21
C TYR A 330 51.70 54.14 -13.52
N PRO A 331 52.99 54.44 -13.74
CA PRO A 331 53.43 55.04 -14.99
C PRO A 331 53.30 54.01 -16.13
N ILE A 332 52.70 54.43 -17.24
CA ILE A 332 52.66 53.68 -18.48
C ILE A 332 53.84 54.16 -19.32
N THR A 333 54.74 53.26 -19.67
CA THR A 333 55.87 53.58 -20.55
C THR A 333 55.70 52.99 -21.94
N ASP A 334 56.19 53.68 -22.96
CA ASP A 334 56.31 53.13 -24.31
C ASP A 334 57.42 52.06 -24.40
N GLN A 335 57.60 51.46 -25.58
CA GLN A 335 58.61 50.41 -25.80
C GLN A 335 60.06 50.89 -25.63
N ASP A 336 60.29 52.20 -25.66
CA ASP A 336 61.60 52.84 -25.48
C ASP A 336 61.81 53.30 -24.02
N GLY A 337 60.82 53.11 -23.14
CA GLY A 337 60.87 53.43 -21.72
C GLY A 337 60.48 54.87 -21.38
N ASN A 338 59.89 55.63 -22.30
CA ASN A 338 59.43 56.99 -22.03
C ASN A 338 58.04 56.98 -21.37
N ASP A 339 57.82 57.86 -20.40
CA ASP A 339 56.53 58.05 -19.74
C ASP A 339 55.49 58.61 -20.73
N VAL A 340 54.43 57.84 -20.98
CA VAL A 340 53.34 58.19 -21.89
C VAL A 340 52.00 58.37 -21.19
N GLY A 341 51.96 58.27 -19.85
CA GLY A 341 50.77 58.55 -19.07
C GLY A 341 50.67 57.75 -17.77
N ILE A 342 49.58 57.96 -17.05
CA ILE A 342 49.30 57.26 -15.78
C ILE A 342 48.16 56.26 -16.02
N GLY A 343 48.43 54.99 -15.69
CA GLY A 343 47.44 53.94 -15.61
C GLY A 343 46.89 53.83 -14.19
N HIS A 344 45.64 53.41 -14.06
CA HIS A 344 45.02 53.13 -12.77
C HIS A 344 44.77 51.64 -12.64
N HIS A 345 45.32 51.01 -11.60
CA HIS A 345 45.03 49.63 -11.23
C HIS A 345 44.05 49.62 -10.04
N GLN A 346 42.90 48.98 -10.21
CA GLN A 346 41.92 48.87 -9.13
C GLN A 346 42.44 47.87 -8.07
N ILE A 347 42.65 48.34 -6.85
CA ILE A 347 43.09 47.52 -5.72
C ILE A 347 41.98 47.42 -4.67
N CYS A 348 41.94 46.30 -3.95
CA CYS A 348 41.05 46.15 -2.81
C CYS A 348 41.71 46.72 -1.55
N VAL A 349 41.11 47.76 -0.94
CA VAL A 349 41.65 48.40 0.27
C VAL A 349 40.90 48.03 1.54
N SER A 350 39.71 47.42 1.41
CA SER A 350 38.98 46.84 2.53
C SER A 350 38.16 45.65 2.05
N SER A 351 38.23 44.55 2.79
CA SER A 351 37.45 43.35 2.52
C SER A 351 36.59 42.96 3.71
N SER A 352 35.56 42.17 3.44
CA SER A 352 34.70 41.54 4.43
C SER A 352 34.70 40.03 4.20
N THR A 353 34.81 39.25 5.26
CA THR A 353 34.67 37.80 5.19
C THR A 353 33.20 37.44 5.34
N ILE A 354 32.63 36.86 4.30
CA ILE A 354 31.30 36.26 4.33
C ILE A 354 31.45 34.84 4.89
N PRO A 355 30.76 34.49 5.97
CA PRO A 355 30.81 33.15 6.54
C PRO A 355 30.19 32.13 5.58
N ALA A 356 30.39 30.84 5.87
CA ALA A 356 29.72 29.79 5.12
C ALA A 356 28.21 29.97 5.18
N THR A 357 27.53 29.71 4.06
CA THR A 357 26.07 29.78 3.99
C THR A 357 25.47 28.52 3.41
N LEU A 358 24.28 28.17 3.85
CA LEU A 358 23.45 27.17 3.20
C LEU A 358 22.29 27.88 2.52
N THR A 359 22.15 27.64 1.23
CA THR A 359 21.04 28.14 0.43
C THR A 359 20.09 27.00 0.12
N TRP A 360 18.83 27.14 0.50
CA TRP A 360 17.75 26.25 0.06
C TRP A 360 17.14 26.77 -1.24
N TYR A 361 16.77 25.84 -2.12
CA TYR A 361 16.10 26.08 -3.37
C TYR A 361 14.89 25.14 -3.47
N SER A 362 13.71 25.74 -3.29
CA SER A 362 12.42 25.04 -3.33
C SER A 362 11.96 24.71 -4.75
N SER A 363 11.28 23.58 -4.92
CA SER A 363 10.51 23.20 -6.11
C SER A 363 11.31 23.23 -7.41
N TYR A 364 12.52 22.65 -7.38
CA TYR A 364 13.52 22.77 -8.44
C TYR A 364 13.15 22.04 -9.75
N LEU A 365 12.35 20.97 -9.67
CA LEU A 365 11.97 20.12 -10.82
C LEU A 365 10.51 20.28 -11.28
N GLY A 366 9.85 21.40 -10.95
CA GLY A 366 8.46 21.68 -11.36
C GLY A 366 8.30 22.78 -12.41
N SER A 367 7.24 22.72 -13.23
CA SER A 367 6.82 23.82 -14.11
C SER A 367 6.36 25.02 -13.28
N GLY A 368 7.31 25.86 -12.88
CA GLY A 368 7.06 27.02 -12.02
C GLY A 368 8.05 27.22 -10.87
N ALA A 369 9.25 26.61 -10.95
CA ALA A 369 10.33 26.77 -9.98
C ALA A 369 10.46 28.23 -9.49
N LYS A 370 9.97 28.48 -8.28
CA LYS A 370 10.24 29.72 -7.56
C LYS A 370 11.55 29.50 -6.82
N ASN A 371 12.60 30.17 -7.29
CA ASN A 371 13.86 30.25 -6.55
C ASN A 371 13.63 31.08 -5.27
N ILE A 372 13.01 30.51 -4.25
CA ILE A 372 13.00 31.10 -2.92
C ILE A 372 14.38 30.82 -2.33
N GLN A 373 15.27 31.80 -2.45
CA GLN A 373 16.59 31.72 -1.84
C GLN A 373 16.49 32.17 -0.39
N VAL A 374 16.64 31.24 0.53
CA VAL A 374 16.90 31.57 1.94
C VAL A 374 18.32 31.16 2.26
N SER A 375 19.15 32.13 2.62
CA SER A 375 20.54 31.90 3.02
C SER A 375 20.66 32.08 4.53
N TYR A 376 21.14 31.03 5.19
CA TYR A 376 21.45 31.07 6.61
C TYR A 376 22.96 31.12 6.79
N GLY A 377 23.47 32.01 7.65
CA GLY A 377 24.86 31.98 8.08
C GLY A 377 25.06 30.80 9.04
N LEU A 378 26.12 30.01 8.82
CA LEU A 378 26.28 28.73 9.51
C LEU A 378 27.65 28.53 10.15
N PRO A 379 27.72 27.79 11.28
CA PRO A 379 28.98 27.50 11.96
C PRO A 379 29.66 26.20 11.50
N PHE A 380 29.14 25.48 10.51
CA PHE A 380 29.66 24.16 10.09
C PHE A 380 30.38 24.18 8.74
N THR A 381 31.33 23.27 8.59
CA THR A 381 32.25 23.10 7.44
C THR A 381 31.65 22.24 6.33
N LEU A 382 32.28 22.24 5.15
CA LEU A 382 31.92 21.34 4.05
C LEU A 382 31.97 19.85 4.47
N GLU A 383 32.92 19.45 5.31
CA GLU A 383 33.04 18.07 5.80
C GLU A 383 31.93 17.67 6.77
N GLU A 384 31.33 18.63 7.47
CA GLU A 384 30.14 18.40 8.30
C GLU A 384 28.87 18.36 7.46
N PHE A 385 28.78 19.18 6.40
CA PHE A 385 27.67 19.15 5.46
C PHE A 385 27.57 17.81 4.71
N LYS A 386 28.72 17.21 4.31
CA LYS A 386 28.78 15.90 3.65
C LYS A 386 28.25 14.72 4.49
N LYS A 387 28.00 14.90 5.78
CA LYS A 387 27.47 13.86 6.68
C LYS A 387 25.94 13.84 6.73
N VAL A 388 25.29 14.87 6.18
CA VAL A 388 23.83 14.99 6.03
C VAL A 388 23.44 14.29 4.73
#